data_AF-A0A1Z9U3E2-F1
#
_entry.id   AF-A0A1Z9U3E2-F1
#
_cell.length_a   1.000
_cell.length_b   1.000
_cell.length_c   1.000
_cell.angle_alpha   90.00
_cell.angle_beta   90.00
_cell.angle_gamma   90.00
#
_symmetry.space_group_name_H-M   'P 1'
#
loop_
_entity.id
_entity.type
_entity.pdbx_description
1 polymer ?
#
loop_
_entity_poly.entity_id
_entity_poly.type
_entity_poly.pdbx_seq_one_letter_code
_entity_poly.pdbx_strand_id
1 'polypeptide(L)' 'RTYGGVPHGGFGLGVDRVCSWLSGADHIREVIPFPRDSRRVTP' A
#
# COMPACT_ATOMS: atom_id res chain seq x y z
N ARG A 1 -3.50 -3.59 -25.56
CA ARG A 1 -4.98 -3.52 -25.71
C ARG A 1 -5.41 -3.31 -27.17
N THR A 2 -4.52 -2.91 -28.08
CA THR A 2 -4.80 -2.66 -29.52
C THR A 2 -4.83 -3.92 -30.40
N TYR A 3 -4.23 -5.04 -29.98
CA TYR A 3 -4.21 -6.31 -30.76
C TYR A 3 -4.93 -7.45 -30.04
N GLY A 4 -6.16 -7.22 -29.59
CA GLY A 4 -6.95 -8.25 -28.90
C GLY A 4 -6.37 -8.65 -27.54
N GLY A 5 -6.56 -7.79 -26.52
CA GLY A 5 -6.32 -8.20 -25.15
C GLY A 5 -7.49 -9.02 -24.61
N VAL A 6 -7.22 -10.12 -23.91
CA VAL A 6 -8.26 -10.91 -23.22
C VAL A 6 -8.99 -10.08 -22.15
N PRO A 7 -10.22 -10.40 -21.75
CA PRO A 7 -10.84 -9.77 -20.57
C PRO A 7 -10.02 -10.09 -19.32
N HIS A 8 -9.59 -9.06 -18.60
CA HIS A 8 -8.75 -9.16 -17.40
C HIS A 8 -9.16 -8.05 -16.43
N GLY A 9 -9.28 -8.43 -15.17
CA GLY A 9 -9.53 -7.55 -14.04
C GLY A 9 -8.56 -7.88 -12.91
N GLY A 10 -8.41 -6.98 -11.96
CA GLY A 10 -7.53 -7.16 -10.81
C GLY A 10 -7.96 -6.26 -9.67
N PHE A 11 -7.46 -6.57 -8.49
CA PHE A 11 -7.62 -5.74 -7.30
C PHE A 11 -6.25 -5.45 -6.70
N GLY A 12 -6.14 -4.34 -6.00
CA GLY A 12 -4.94 -3.95 -5.26
C GLY A 12 -5.22 -3.93 -3.78
N LEU A 13 -4.24 -4.35 -2.99
CA LEU A 13 -4.30 -4.32 -1.53
C LEU A 13 -3.02 -3.69 -0.98
N GLY A 14 -3.15 -2.73 -0.08
CA GLY A 14 -2.01 -2.10 0.57
C GLY A 14 -1.55 -2.95 1.74
N VAL A 15 -0.35 -3.55 1.64
CA VAL A 15 0.22 -4.43 2.68
C VAL A 15 0.27 -3.71 4.03
N ASP A 16 0.82 -2.50 4.07
CA ASP A 16 0.93 -1.73 5.32
C ASP A 16 -0.45 -1.39 5.92
N ARG A 17 -1.48 -1.21 5.08
CA ARG A 17 -2.86 -0.98 5.56
C ARG A 17 -3.48 -2.23 6.14
N VAL A 18 -3.21 -3.39 5.55
CA VAL A 18 -3.63 -4.69 6.10
C VAL A 18 -2.92 -4.93 7.43
N CYS A 19 -1.62 -4.69 7.50
CA CYS A 19 -0.86 -4.81 8.74
C CYS A 19 -1.40 -3.87 9.83
N SER A 20 -1.63 -2.60 9.53
CA SER A 20 -2.20 -1.61 10.47
C SER A 20 -3.57 -2.04 11.00
N TRP A 21 -4.41 -2.64 10.14
CA TRP A 21 -5.72 -3.14 10.55
C TRP A 21 -5.60 -4.38 11.46
N LEU A 22 -4.74 -5.34 11.09
CA LEU A 22 -4.52 -6.55 11.88
C LEU A 22 -3.84 -6.25 13.24
N SER A 23 -2.95 -5.27 13.28
CA SER A 23 -2.23 -4.88 14.50
C SER A 23 -2.99 -3.87 15.37
N GLY A 24 -4.09 -3.30 14.88
CA GLY A 24 -4.83 -2.24 15.58
C GLY A 24 -4.04 -0.95 15.75
N ALA A 25 -3.09 -0.65 14.85
CA ALA A 25 -2.28 0.56 14.93
C ALA A 25 -3.11 1.80 14.61
N ASP A 26 -2.97 2.86 15.42
CA ASP A 26 -3.69 4.13 15.22
C ASP A 26 -3.19 4.88 13.97
N HIS A 27 -1.90 4.72 13.62
CA HIS A 27 -1.33 5.29 12.42
C HIS A 27 -0.48 4.29 11.63
N ILE A 28 -0.66 4.26 10.30
CA ILE A 28 0.11 3.42 9.35
C ILE A 28 1.65 3.57 9.46
N ARG A 29 2.14 4.66 10.06
CA ARG A 29 3.59 4.91 10.17
C ARG A 29 4.24 3.97 11.17
N GLU A 30 3.46 3.41 12.10
CA GLU A 30 3.91 2.49 13.13
C GLU A 30 4.21 1.10 12.56
N VAL A 31 3.62 0.76 11.42
CA VAL A 31 3.82 -0.53 10.73
C VAL A 31 4.81 -0.45 9.57
N ILE A 32 5.32 0.75 9.26
CA ILE A 32 6.31 0.98 8.19
C ILE A 32 7.66 1.33 8.84
N PRO A 33 8.74 0.56 8.60
CA PRO A 33 10.06 0.83 9.20
C PRO A 33 10.64 2.22 8.85
N PHE A 34 10.49 2.65 7.59
CA PHE A 34 10.99 3.94 7.09
C PHE A 34 9.88 4.67 6.32
N PRO A 35 8.90 5.27 7.00
CA PRO A 35 7.73 5.83 6.34
C PRO A 35 8.11 7.05 5.51
N ARG A 36 7.58 7.08 4.28
CA ARG A 36 7.71 8.19 3.35
C ARG A 36 6.40 8.94 3.27
N ASP A 37 6.49 10.26 3.35
CA ASP A 37 5.34 11.16 3.14
C ASP A 37 5.80 12.44 2.43
N SER A 38 4.87 13.32 2.12
CA SER A 38 5.16 14.57 1.39
C SER A 38 6.15 15.49 2.11
N ARG A 39 6.36 15.30 3.41
CA ARG A 39 7.27 16.09 4.27
C ARG A 39 8.50 15.29 4.72
N ARG A 40 8.55 13.97 4.51
CA ARG A 40 9.66 13.09 4.94
C ARG A 40 10.14 12.18 3.82
N VAL A 41 11.38 12.39 3.40
CA VAL A 41 12.11 11.57 2.41
C VAL A 41 13.48 11.09 2.88
N THR A 42 13.76 11.13 4.19
CA THR A 42 14.97 10.57 4.78
C THR A 42 14.59 9.53 5.84
N PRO A 43 15.39 8.46 6.00
CA PRO A 43 15.30 7.57 7.16
C PRO A 43 15.36 8.34 8.46
#